data_AF-A0A4U9CYQ3-F1
#
_entry.id   AF-A0A4U9CYQ3-F1
#
_cell.length_a   1.000
_cell.length_b   1.000
_cell.length_c   1.000
_cell.angle_alpha   90.00
_cell.angle_beta   90.00
_cell.angle_gamma   90.00
#
_symmetry.space_group_name_H-M   'P 1'
#
loop_
_entity.id
_entity.type
_entity.pdbx_description
1 polymer ?
#
loop_
_entity_poly.entity_id
_entity_poly.type
_entity_poly.pdbx_seq_one_letter_code
_entity_poly.pdbx_strand_id
1 'polypeptide(L)'
;MFDEKVVVNGIVALLATGGSTNHTMHLVAMARAAGIIINWDDFSDLSDVVPLLARLYPNGPADINHFQAAGGVPVLIRELLKGGLLHEDVNTVAGFGLSHYTMEPWLNNGELDWREGASAPLDDQVIATFDKPFSRHGGTKVLSGNLGRAVMKTSAGAGGKPGYRSAGGYF
;
A
#
# COMPACT_ATOMS: atom_id res chain seq x y z
N MET A 1 -1.18 17.21 11.35
CA MET A 1 -1.14 16.64 10.00
C MET A 1 -0.51 15.26 10.01
N PHE A 2 0.58 15.03 10.75
CA PHE A 2 1.18 13.70 10.86
C PHE A 2 0.78 13.07 12.21
N ASP A 3 -0.10 12.09 12.18
CA ASP A 3 -0.63 11.33 13.34
C ASP A 3 -0.69 9.82 13.01
N GLU A 4 -1.18 9.02 13.94
CA GLU A 4 -1.24 7.56 13.83
C GLU A 4 -2.06 7.10 12.62
N LYS A 5 -3.18 7.77 12.33
CA LYS A 5 -4.04 7.43 11.18
C LYS A 5 -3.31 7.66 9.87
N VAL A 6 -2.56 8.77 9.76
CA VAL A 6 -1.76 9.07 8.58
C VAL A 6 -0.62 8.07 8.40
N VAL A 7 0.01 7.63 9.49
CA VAL A 7 1.02 6.57 9.44
C VAL A 7 0.41 5.25 8.94
N VAL A 8 -0.73 4.84 9.48
CA VAL A 8 -1.44 3.63 9.05
C VAL A 8 -1.84 3.71 7.58
N ASN A 9 -2.38 4.85 7.11
CA ASN A 9 -2.69 5.08 5.70
C ASN A 9 -1.46 4.88 4.79
N GLY A 10 -0.30 5.36 5.23
CA GLY A 10 0.97 5.16 4.51
C GLY A 10 1.38 3.69 4.43
N ILE A 11 1.21 2.92 5.51
CA ILE A 11 1.50 1.48 5.52
C ILE A 11 0.52 0.72 4.60
N VAL A 12 -0.77 1.03 4.66
CA VAL A 12 -1.80 0.43 3.79
C VAL A 12 -1.50 0.71 2.32
N ALA A 13 -1.17 1.96 1.96
CA ALA A 13 -0.80 2.31 0.59
C ALA A 13 0.48 1.58 0.13
N LEU A 14 1.48 1.45 1.01
CA LEU A 14 2.70 0.69 0.73
C LEU A 14 2.39 -0.78 0.42
N LEU A 15 1.53 -1.40 1.23
CA LEU A 15 1.14 -2.81 1.07
C LEU A 15 0.30 -3.01 -0.20
N ALA A 16 -0.66 -2.12 -0.45
CA ALA A 16 -1.55 -2.19 -1.60
C ALA A 16 -0.83 -1.99 -2.94
N THR A 17 0.29 -1.27 -2.93
CA THR A 17 1.13 -1.06 -4.12
C THR A 17 2.27 -2.07 -4.23
N GLY A 18 2.43 -2.94 -3.24
CA GLY A 18 3.57 -3.85 -3.16
C GLY A 18 4.89 -3.08 -3.20
N GLY A 19 5.03 -2.00 -2.42
CA GLY A 19 6.26 -1.21 -2.44
C GLY A 19 7.49 -1.92 -1.89
N SER A 20 8.61 -1.20 -1.86
CA SER A 20 9.90 -1.73 -1.42
C SER A 20 9.92 -2.00 0.09
N THR A 21 10.54 -3.10 0.50
CA THR A 21 10.78 -3.42 1.92
C THR A 21 11.59 -2.34 2.64
N ASN A 22 12.38 -1.52 1.93
CA ASN A 22 13.08 -0.38 2.53
C ASN A 22 12.13 0.61 3.21
N HIS A 23 10.89 0.74 2.72
CA HIS A 23 9.90 1.64 3.32
C HIS A 23 9.47 1.19 4.72
N THR A 24 9.62 -0.08 5.10
CA THR A 24 9.33 -0.50 6.48
C THR A 24 10.31 0.14 7.46
N MET A 25 11.57 0.32 7.08
CA MET A 25 12.56 1.04 7.89
C MET A 25 12.28 2.55 7.91
N HIS A 26 12.01 3.14 6.74
CA HIS A 26 11.79 4.59 6.63
C HIS A 26 10.51 5.04 7.33
N LEU A 27 9.40 4.30 7.22
CA LEU A 27 8.15 4.62 7.91
C LEU A 27 8.30 4.51 9.43
N VAL A 28 8.99 3.49 9.93
CA VAL A 28 9.31 3.39 11.37
C VAL A 28 10.11 4.60 11.83
N ALA A 29 11.12 5.03 11.06
CA ALA A 29 11.93 6.20 11.39
C ALA A 29 11.11 7.52 11.36
N MET A 30 10.27 7.71 10.34
CA MET A 30 9.39 8.89 10.22
C MET A 30 8.36 8.95 11.37
N ALA A 31 7.70 7.83 11.65
CA ALA A 31 6.77 7.71 12.77
C ALA A 31 7.46 8.02 14.10
N ARG A 32 8.66 7.47 14.31
CA ARG A 32 9.44 7.70 15.53
C ARG A 32 9.79 9.17 15.73
N ALA A 33 10.14 9.88 14.65
CA ALA A 33 10.42 11.31 14.70
C ALA A 33 9.19 12.16 15.11
N ALA A 34 7.98 11.66 14.82
CA ALA A 34 6.72 12.26 15.25
C ALA A 34 6.22 11.77 16.62
N GLY A 35 6.99 10.95 17.33
CA GLY A 35 6.59 10.38 18.64
C GLY A 35 5.69 9.14 18.54
N ILE A 36 5.42 8.64 17.34
CA ILE A 36 4.57 7.47 17.08
C ILE A 36 5.46 6.22 17.03
N ILE A 37 5.02 5.15 17.69
CA ILE A 37 5.75 3.88 17.71
C ILE A 37 5.00 2.89 16.85
N ILE A 38 5.63 2.49 15.76
CA ILE A 38 5.25 1.33 14.95
C ILE A 38 6.45 0.40 14.84
N ASN A 39 6.20 -0.88 14.62
CA ASN A 39 7.20 -1.91 14.40
C ASN A 39 6.77 -2.83 13.26
N TRP A 40 7.57 -3.85 12.94
CA TRP A 40 7.25 -4.74 11.80
C TRP A 40 6.04 -5.64 12.01
N ASP A 41 5.60 -5.89 13.25
CA ASP A 41 4.38 -6.65 13.51
C ASP A 41 3.17 -5.88 12.95
N ASP A 42 3.12 -4.56 13.11
CA ASP A 42 2.06 -3.72 12.53
C ASP A 42 1.99 -3.87 11.00
N PHE A 43 3.14 -3.92 10.32
CA PHE A 43 3.18 -4.16 8.86
C PHE A 43 2.72 -5.57 8.49
N SER A 44 3.09 -6.58 9.28
CA SER A 44 2.75 -7.98 9.02
C SER A 44 1.25 -8.22 9.22
N ASP A 45 0.67 -7.62 10.27
CA ASP A 45 -0.74 -7.74 10.62
C ASP A 45 -1.60 -6.97 9.61
N LEU A 46 -1.23 -5.73 9.26
CA LEU A 46 -1.89 -4.99 8.19
C LEU A 46 -1.77 -5.71 6.84
N SER A 47 -0.64 -6.38 6.57
CA SER A 47 -0.47 -7.10 5.31
C SER A 47 -1.46 -8.24 5.12
N ASP A 48 -2.04 -8.80 6.19
CA ASP A 48 -3.03 -9.88 6.09
C ASP A 48 -4.40 -9.40 5.60
N VAL A 49 -4.70 -8.13 5.83
CA VAL A 49 -6.02 -7.55 5.52
C VAL A 49 -5.98 -6.56 4.35
N VAL A 50 -4.80 -6.04 4.00
CA VAL A 50 -4.63 -5.12 2.86
C VAL A 50 -4.37 -5.92 1.58
N PRO A 51 -5.24 -5.85 0.57
CA PRO A 51 -5.04 -6.53 -0.71
C PRO A 51 -3.98 -5.82 -1.56
N LEU A 52 -3.31 -6.58 -2.43
CA LEU A 52 -2.42 -6.02 -3.46
C LEU A 52 -3.28 -5.53 -4.65
N LEU A 53 -3.28 -4.21 -4.88
CA LEU A 53 -4.09 -3.54 -5.90
C LEU A 53 -3.28 -2.98 -7.07
N ALA A 54 -1.96 -2.83 -6.96
CA ALA A 54 -1.15 -2.34 -8.08
C ALA A 54 -0.02 -3.31 -8.48
N ARG A 55 0.26 -3.40 -9.78
CA ARG A 55 1.38 -4.17 -10.35
C ARG A 55 2.36 -3.24 -11.06
N LEU A 56 3.21 -2.62 -10.26
CA LEU A 56 4.28 -1.74 -10.69
C LEU A 56 5.60 -2.48 -10.82
N TYR A 57 6.44 -2.10 -11.78
CA TYR A 57 7.85 -2.49 -11.81
C TYR A 57 8.51 -2.22 -10.45
N PRO A 58 9.23 -3.20 -9.85
CA PRO A 58 9.65 -4.49 -10.42
C PRO A 58 8.67 -5.66 -10.19
N ASN A 59 7.55 -5.48 -9.49
CA ASN A 59 6.58 -6.54 -9.17
C ASN A 59 5.51 -6.74 -10.28
N GLY A 60 5.60 -5.98 -11.36
CA GLY A 60 4.73 -6.03 -12.53
C GLY A 60 5.42 -5.37 -13.74
N PRO A 61 4.82 -5.49 -14.94
CA PRO A 61 5.42 -4.97 -16.17
C PRO A 61 5.24 -3.45 -16.34
N ALA A 62 4.27 -2.85 -15.64
CA ALA A 62 3.91 -1.44 -15.80
C ALA A 62 4.87 -0.51 -15.04
N ASP A 63 5.30 0.56 -15.70
CA ASP A 63 6.01 1.65 -15.03
C ASP A 63 5.05 2.62 -14.32
N ILE A 64 5.59 3.64 -13.67
CA ILE A 64 4.80 4.63 -12.93
C ILE A 64 3.89 5.47 -13.84
N ASN A 65 4.28 5.70 -15.11
CA ASN A 65 3.48 6.45 -16.06
C ASN A 65 2.28 5.63 -16.52
N HIS A 66 2.48 4.34 -16.78
CA HIS A 66 1.40 3.41 -17.10
C HIS A 66 0.44 3.26 -15.91
N PHE A 67 0.93 3.23 -14.67
CA PHE A 67 0.07 3.30 -13.48
C PHE A 67 -0.76 4.58 -13.42
N GLN A 68 -0.14 5.74 -13.67
CA GLN A 68 -0.89 6.99 -13.73
C GLN A 68 -1.94 6.96 -14.85
N ALA A 69 -1.60 6.45 -16.03
CA ALA A 69 -2.53 6.30 -17.15
C ALA A 69 -3.65 5.28 -16.89
N ALA A 70 -3.41 4.28 -16.05
CA ALA A 70 -4.40 3.29 -15.61
C ALA A 70 -5.40 3.85 -14.57
N GLY A 71 -5.25 5.12 -14.16
CA GLY A 71 -6.09 5.81 -13.18
C GLY A 71 -5.35 6.28 -11.93
N GLY A 72 -4.12 5.82 -11.73
CA GLY A 72 -3.16 6.36 -10.77
C GLY A 72 -3.60 6.32 -9.30
N VAL A 73 -3.05 7.27 -8.54
CA VAL A 73 -3.37 7.47 -7.12
C VAL A 73 -4.87 7.69 -6.89
N PRO A 74 -5.62 8.47 -7.72
CA PRO A 74 -7.05 8.65 -7.52
C PRO A 74 -7.85 7.35 -7.43
N VAL A 75 -7.63 6.42 -8.35
CA VAL A 75 -8.32 5.10 -8.32
C VAL A 75 -7.88 4.29 -7.12
N LEU A 76 -6.57 4.27 -6.81
CA LEU A 76 -6.04 3.52 -5.67
C LEU A 76 -6.66 4.00 -4.35
N ILE A 77 -6.70 5.31 -4.11
CA ILE A 77 -7.30 5.90 -2.91
C ILE A 77 -8.79 5.58 -2.85
N ARG A 78 -9.50 5.70 -3.98
CA ARG A 78 -10.93 5.39 -4.06
C ARG A 78 -11.22 3.93 -3.70
N GLU A 79 -10.47 2.97 -4.25
CA GLU A 79 -10.67 1.55 -3.96
C GLU A 79 -10.33 1.19 -2.51
N LEU A 80 -9.28 1.80 -1.93
CA LEU A 80 -8.91 1.56 -0.54
C LEU A 80 -9.90 2.21 0.46
N LEU A 81 -10.42 3.40 0.16
CA LEU A 81 -11.51 4.03 0.93
C LEU A 81 -12.80 3.21 0.83
N LYS A 82 -13.17 2.75 -0.38
CA LYS A 82 -14.31 1.85 -0.60
C LYS A 82 -14.20 0.58 0.25
N GLY A 83 -12.99 0.03 0.39
CA GLY A 83 -12.71 -1.13 1.24
C GLY A 83 -12.65 -0.84 2.73
N GLY A 84 -12.80 0.42 3.17
CA GLY A 84 -12.67 0.83 4.57
C GLY A 84 -11.24 0.68 5.13
N LEU A 85 -10.23 0.63 4.26
CA LEU A 85 -8.83 0.38 4.64
C LEU A 85 -8.04 1.65 4.93
N LEU A 86 -8.52 2.81 4.46
CA LEU A 86 -7.93 4.10 4.73
C LEU A 86 -8.81 4.91 5.68
N HIS A 87 -8.17 5.60 6.60
CA HIS A 87 -8.80 6.63 7.40
C HIS A 87 -9.09 7.86 6.53
N GLU A 88 -10.37 8.13 6.28
CA GLU A 88 -10.83 9.32 5.56
C GLU A 88 -10.66 10.59 6.42
N ASP A 89 -10.84 10.47 7.73
CA ASP A 89 -10.94 11.57 8.70
C ASP A 89 -9.57 12.08 9.18
N VAL A 90 -8.76 12.52 8.22
CA VAL A 90 -7.39 13.03 8.44
C VAL A 90 -7.22 14.45 7.89
N ASN A 91 -6.33 15.23 8.53
CA ASN A 91 -5.89 16.51 7.97
C ASN A 91 -4.75 16.29 6.99
N THR A 92 -4.89 16.80 5.76
CA THR A 92 -3.88 16.75 4.70
C THR A 92 -3.41 18.15 4.33
N VAL A 93 -2.39 18.26 3.46
CA VAL A 93 -1.98 19.56 2.89
C VAL A 93 -3.06 20.19 2.02
N ALA A 94 -4.01 19.40 1.51
CA ALA A 94 -5.11 19.86 0.67
C ALA A 94 -6.40 20.16 1.47
N GLY A 95 -6.37 20.05 2.81
CA GLY A 95 -7.55 20.21 3.67
C GLY A 95 -7.90 18.93 4.42
N PHE A 96 -9.02 18.97 5.14
CA PHE A 96 -9.54 17.82 5.89
C PHE A 96 -10.26 16.84 4.97
N GLY A 97 -9.89 15.56 5.03
CA GLY A 97 -10.48 14.50 4.20
C GLY A 97 -9.47 13.90 3.22
N LEU A 98 -9.32 12.57 3.23
CA LEU A 98 -8.44 11.89 2.28
C LEU A 98 -9.04 11.84 0.85
N SER A 99 -10.36 12.03 0.72
CA SER A 99 -11.06 12.07 -0.57
C SER A 99 -10.58 13.19 -1.51
N HIS A 100 -9.91 14.23 -1.00
CA HIS A 100 -9.21 15.20 -1.85
C HIS A 100 -8.20 14.55 -2.81
N TYR A 101 -7.64 13.39 -2.44
CA TYR A 101 -6.69 12.63 -3.27
C TYR A 101 -7.35 11.69 -4.29
N THR A 102 -8.69 11.71 -4.42
CA THR A 102 -9.41 11.14 -5.57
C THR A 102 -9.56 12.13 -6.73
N MET A 103 -9.10 13.37 -6.54
CA MET A 103 -9.04 14.41 -7.56
C MET A 103 -7.69 14.39 -8.28
N GLU A 104 -7.66 14.91 -9.49
CA GLU A 104 -6.43 15.13 -10.25
C GLU A 104 -6.26 16.60 -10.64
N PRO A 105 -5.03 17.15 -10.56
CA PRO A 105 -4.75 18.48 -11.05
C PRO A 105 -4.74 18.47 -12.58
N TRP A 106 -5.24 19.54 -13.19
CA TRP A 106 -5.19 19.73 -14.63
C TRP A 106 -5.03 21.20 -14.99
N LEU A 107 -4.61 21.46 -16.22
CA LEU A 107 -4.45 22.81 -16.74
C LEU A 107 -5.72 23.22 -17.50
N ASN A 108 -6.56 24.03 -16.85
CA ASN A 108 -7.82 24.55 -17.38
C ASN A 108 -7.58 25.92 -18.03
N ASN A 109 -7.49 25.97 -19.37
CA ASN A 109 -7.25 27.21 -20.13
C ASN A 109 -6.03 28.02 -19.64
N GLY A 110 -4.98 27.34 -19.18
CA GLY A 110 -3.75 27.97 -18.68
C GLY A 110 -3.72 28.22 -17.17
N GLU A 111 -4.80 27.90 -16.45
CA GLU A 111 -4.89 28.00 -14.99
C GLU A 111 -4.89 26.61 -14.34
N LEU A 112 -4.31 26.51 -13.14
CA LEU A 112 -4.35 25.28 -12.34
C LEU A 112 -5.77 25.10 -11.79
N ASP A 113 -6.32 23.91 -12.01
CA ASP A 113 -7.62 23.53 -11.48
C ASP A 113 -7.60 22.04 -11.07
N TRP A 114 -8.63 21.59 -10.37
CA TRP A 114 -8.81 20.19 -9.96
C TRP A 114 -10.10 19.62 -10.53
N ARG A 115 -10.05 18.38 -10.98
CA ARG A 115 -11.22 17.64 -11.45
C ARG A 115 -11.25 16.25 -10.82
N GLU A 116 -12.42 15.60 -10.89
CA GLU A 116 -12.53 14.19 -10.49
C GLU A 116 -11.56 13.34 -11.32
N GLY A 117 -10.74 12.55 -10.62
CA GLY A 117 -9.95 11.52 -11.25
C GLY A 117 -10.81 10.35 -11.73
N ALA A 118 -10.18 9.35 -12.35
CA ALA A 118 -10.90 8.16 -12.80
C ALA A 118 -11.65 7.48 -11.64
N SER A 119 -12.90 7.08 -11.89
CA SER A 119 -13.77 6.45 -10.89
C SER A 119 -13.55 4.93 -10.78
N ALA A 120 -12.81 4.34 -11.72
CA ALA A 120 -12.48 2.92 -11.80
C ALA A 120 -11.15 2.74 -12.56
N PRO A 121 -10.48 1.59 -12.43
CA PRO A 121 -9.28 1.29 -13.22
C PRO A 121 -9.54 1.40 -14.72
N LEU A 122 -8.62 2.05 -15.44
CA LEU A 122 -8.61 2.12 -16.90
C LEU A 122 -7.81 0.96 -17.53
N ASP A 123 -7.01 0.27 -16.72
CA ASP A 123 -6.30 -0.97 -17.08
C ASP A 123 -6.27 -1.92 -15.86
N ASP A 124 -7.06 -3.00 -15.94
CA ASP A 124 -7.24 -3.96 -14.85
C ASP A 124 -6.04 -4.91 -14.65
N GLN A 125 -5.05 -4.86 -15.55
CA GLN A 125 -3.78 -5.57 -15.39
C GLN A 125 -2.77 -4.76 -14.58
N VAL A 126 -3.00 -3.45 -14.42
CA VAL A 126 -2.12 -2.52 -13.68
C VAL A 126 -2.70 -2.13 -12.33
N ILE A 127 -3.99 -1.76 -12.29
CA ILE A 127 -4.72 -1.43 -11.06
C ILE A 127 -5.94 -2.34 -10.95
N ALA A 128 -6.00 -3.11 -9.87
CA ALA A 128 -7.13 -3.96 -9.54
C ALA A 128 -8.15 -3.22 -8.67
N THR A 129 -9.39 -3.70 -8.68
CA THR A 129 -10.41 -3.24 -7.72
C THR A 129 -10.29 -3.98 -6.39
N PHE A 130 -10.86 -3.42 -5.34
CA PHE A 130 -10.93 -4.03 -4.01
C PHE A 130 -11.61 -5.41 -4.05
N ASP A 131 -12.65 -5.57 -4.88
CA ASP A 131 -13.42 -6.82 -4.99
C ASP A 131 -12.68 -7.91 -5.77
N LYS A 132 -11.78 -7.53 -6.69
CA LYS A 132 -10.99 -8.44 -7.53
C LYS A 132 -9.51 -8.08 -7.48
N PRO A 133 -8.85 -8.18 -6.30
CA PRO A 133 -7.46 -7.77 -6.14
C PRO A 133 -6.50 -8.78 -6.78
N PHE A 134 -5.25 -8.37 -7.04
CA PHE A 134 -4.22 -9.29 -7.53
C PHE A 134 -3.82 -10.34 -6.49
N SER A 135 -3.90 -9.96 -5.21
CA SER A 135 -3.72 -10.82 -4.05
C SER A 135 -4.61 -10.29 -2.92
N ARG A 136 -5.15 -11.18 -2.08
CA ARG A 136 -5.93 -10.79 -0.90
C ARG A 136 -5.08 -10.27 0.27
N HIS A 137 -3.76 -10.34 0.14
CA HIS A 137 -2.78 -9.84 1.12
C HIS A 137 -1.64 -9.09 0.42
N GLY A 138 -1.04 -8.11 1.09
CA GLY A 138 0.08 -7.28 0.57
C GLY A 138 1.41 -8.04 0.44
N GLY A 139 1.53 -9.16 1.16
CA GLY A 139 2.66 -10.08 1.11
C GLY A 139 3.87 -9.69 1.95
N THR A 140 3.79 -8.70 2.83
CA THR A 140 4.86 -8.41 3.81
C THR A 140 4.67 -9.27 5.05
N LYS A 141 5.69 -10.01 5.46
CA LYS A 141 5.66 -10.87 6.65
C LYS A 141 6.87 -10.68 7.53
N VAL A 142 6.66 -10.79 8.84
CA VAL A 142 7.72 -10.90 9.83
C VAL A 142 8.05 -12.37 10.06
N LEU A 143 9.34 -12.68 9.95
CA LEU A 143 9.91 -13.94 10.40
C LEU A 143 10.54 -13.72 11.77
N SER A 144 10.30 -14.64 12.70
CA SER A 144 10.85 -14.61 14.06
C SER A 144 11.32 -15.99 14.47
N GLY A 145 12.49 -16.06 15.10
CA GLY A 145 13.07 -17.31 15.58
C GLY A 145 14.35 -17.09 16.37
N ASN A 146 15.10 -18.17 16.60
CA ASN A 146 16.37 -18.14 17.34
C ASN A 146 17.46 -17.26 16.68
N LEU A 147 17.36 -16.98 15.37
CA LEU A 147 18.25 -16.06 14.65
C LEU A 147 17.84 -14.58 14.77
N GLY A 148 16.73 -14.28 15.44
CA GLY A 148 16.20 -12.93 15.58
C GLY A 148 14.95 -12.69 14.73
N ARG A 149 14.80 -11.45 14.25
CA ARG A 149 13.62 -10.99 13.50
C ARG A 149 14.01 -10.45 12.13
N ALA A 150 13.23 -10.77 11.11
CA ALA A 150 13.45 -10.32 9.73
C ALA A 150 12.13 -10.03 9.01
N VAL A 151 12.20 -9.26 7.92
CA VAL A 151 11.06 -8.96 7.04
C VAL A 151 11.24 -9.68 5.70
N MET A 152 10.17 -10.33 5.22
CA MET A 152 10.14 -11.03 3.93
C MET A 152 8.95 -10.57 3.09
N LYS A 153 9.14 -10.56 1.76
CA LYS A 153 8.07 -10.36 0.79
C LYS A 153 7.67 -11.68 0.14
N THR A 154 6.40 -12.03 0.26
CA THR A 154 5.79 -13.29 -0.22
C THR A 154 4.98 -13.11 -1.51
N SER A 155 4.66 -11.87 -1.87
CA SER A 155 3.85 -11.51 -3.04
C SER A 155 4.59 -11.61 -4.39
N ALA A 156 5.91 -11.76 -4.40
CA ALA A 156 6.73 -11.85 -5.61
C ALA A 156 7.09 -13.30 -6.03
N GLY A 157 6.51 -14.30 -5.38
CA GLY A 157 6.80 -15.71 -5.65
C GLY A 157 5.93 -16.29 -6.78
N ALA A 158 6.56 -16.97 -7.74
CA ALA A 158 5.87 -17.92 -8.61
C ALA A 158 5.04 -18.89 -7.73
N GLY A 159 3.81 -19.19 -8.15
CA GLY A 159 2.82 -19.90 -7.35
C GLY A 159 3.35 -21.13 -6.61
N GLY A 160 2.89 -21.26 -5.36
CA GLY A 160 2.75 -22.52 -4.63
C GLY A 160 3.95 -23.47 -4.62
N LYS A 161 4.77 -23.37 -3.57
CA LYS A 161 5.25 -24.57 -2.88
C LYS A 161 4.79 -24.51 -1.43
N PRO A 162 3.84 -25.35 -1.00
CA PRO A 162 3.49 -25.45 0.41
C PRO A 162 4.62 -26.23 1.11
N GLY A 163 5.25 -25.61 2.10
CA GLY A 163 6.13 -26.35 3.02
C GLY A 163 7.28 -25.54 3.59
N TYR A 164 7.01 -24.79 4.67
CA TYR A 164 7.98 -24.71 5.75
C TYR A 164 7.48 -25.66 6.83
N ARG A 165 8.06 -26.86 6.91
CA ARG A 165 7.87 -27.75 8.05
C ARG A 165 8.65 -27.16 9.21
N SER A 166 7.99 -26.96 10.36
CA SER A 166 8.71 -26.81 11.62
C SER A 166 9.47 -28.11 11.87
N ALA A 167 10.79 -28.07 11.76
CA ALA A 167 11.62 -29.14 12.31
C ALA A 167 11.59 -28.99 13.84
N GLY A 168 10.63 -29.65 14.47
CA GLY A 168 10.81 -30.07 15.85
C GLY A 168 11.86 -31.17 15.88
N GLY A 169 12.84 -31.05 16.78
CA GLY A 169 13.79 -32.12 17.09
C GLY A 169 15.21 -31.63 17.34
N TYR A 170 15.58 -31.63 18.62
CA TYR A 170 16.94 -31.63 19.18
C TYR A 170 17.83 -30.43 18.83
N PHE A 171 17.88 -29.44 19.73
CA PHE A 171 18.98 -29.20 20.69
C PHE A 171 18.45 -28.32 21.82
#